data_AF-A0A7S0Y530-F1
#
_entry.id   AF-A0A7S0Y530-F1
#
_cell.length_a   1.000
_cell.length_b   1.000
_cell.length_c   1.000
_cell.angle_alpha   90.00
_cell.angle_beta   90.00
_cell.angle_gamma   90.00
#
_symmetry.space_group_name_H-M   'P 1'
#
loop_
_entity.id
_entity.type
_entity.pdbx_description
1 polymer ?
#
loop_
_entity_poly.entity_id
_entity_poly.type
_entity_poly.pdbx_seq_one_letter_code
_entity_poly.pdbx_strand_id
1 'polypeptide(L)'
;VVIAAPPRLIERTVEFDPKLPKKLAAAMRSTPTWMEDTMKALVTYDSPFWRQQGLSGAGYPRGGGPLAQVWDNCVEDESGKVVTSALGMFILGSACERAASMDDADVRKEVLDQLASMYGPTARDSAKAV
;
A
#
# COMPACT_ATOMS: atom_id res chain seq x y z
N VAL A 1 10.14 31.79 -4.65
CA VAL A 1 9.70 30.66 -3.80
C VAL A 1 9.37 29.48 -4.70
N VAL A 2 9.73 28.26 -4.31
CA VAL A 2 9.29 27.02 -5.00
C VAL A 2 8.50 26.19 -4.00
N ILE A 3 7.29 25.77 -4.36
CA ILE A 3 6.42 24.93 -3.52
C ILE A 3 6.41 23.52 -4.10
N ALA A 4 7.10 22.60 -3.44
CA ALA A 4 7.26 21.20 -3.88
C ALA A 4 6.24 20.28 -3.20
N ALA A 5 4.94 20.52 -3.43
CA ALA A 5 3.84 19.74 -2.85
C ALA A 5 2.76 19.43 -3.91
N PRO A 6 1.83 18.48 -3.66
CA PRO A 6 0.77 18.14 -4.60
C PRO A 6 -0.08 19.38 -4.96
N PRO A 7 -0.35 19.65 -6.24
CA PRO A 7 -1.06 20.86 -6.67
C PRO A 7 -2.41 21.05 -5.97
N ARG A 8 -3.19 19.97 -5.82
CA ARG A 8 -4.49 19.99 -5.13
C ARG A 8 -4.36 20.40 -3.66
N LEU A 9 -3.29 19.96 -2.99
CA LEU A 9 -3.03 20.34 -1.60
C LEU A 9 -2.64 21.81 -1.50
N ILE A 10 -1.71 22.26 -2.36
CA ILE A 10 -1.28 23.66 -2.40
C ILE A 10 -2.48 24.59 -2.59
N GLU A 11 -3.32 24.30 -3.58
CA GLU A 11 -4.50 25.12 -3.86
C GLU A 11 -5.47 25.19 -2.69
N ARG A 12 -5.62 24.08 -1.94
CA ARG A 12 -6.55 23.97 -0.82
C ARG A 12 -6.03 24.63 0.46
N THR A 13 -4.72 24.61 0.72
CA THR A 13 -4.18 24.93 2.06
C THR A 13 -3.25 26.13 2.11
N VAL A 14 -2.75 26.61 0.96
CA VAL A 14 -1.85 27.77 0.92
C VAL A 14 -2.63 28.99 0.45
N GLU A 15 -2.59 30.06 1.25
CA GLU A 15 -3.15 31.34 0.83
C GLU A 15 -2.17 32.09 -0.08
N PHE A 16 -2.68 32.54 -1.22
CA PHE A 16 -1.95 33.38 -2.17
C PHE A 16 -2.51 34.80 -2.15
N ASP A 17 -1.63 35.79 -2.02
CA ASP A 17 -1.93 37.20 -2.22
C ASP A 17 -0.90 37.81 -3.20
N PRO A 18 -1.33 38.23 -4.41
CA PRO A 18 -2.68 38.18 -4.94
C PRO A 18 -3.18 36.74 -5.18
N LYS A 19 -4.51 36.55 -5.23
CA LYS A 19 -5.13 35.24 -5.49
C LYS A 19 -4.67 34.64 -6.82
N LEU A 20 -4.59 33.30 -6.86
CA LEU A 20 -4.22 32.56 -8.07
C LEU A 20 -5.22 32.81 -9.22
N PRO A 21 -4.74 32.86 -10.48
CA PRO A 21 -5.63 32.89 -11.65
C PRO A 21 -6.59 31.70 -11.64
N LYS A 22 -7.87 31.93 -11.96
CA LYS A 22 -8.93 30.90 -11.91
C LYS A 22 -8.58 29.61 -12.66
N LYS A 23 -7.95 29.73 -13.83
CA LYS A 23 -7.54 28.56 -14.64
C LYS A 23 -6.48 27.72 -13.94
N LEU A 24 -5.52 28.36 -13.28
CA LEU A 24 -4.46 27.68 -12.53
C LEU A 24 -5.05 26.98 -11.30
N ALA A 25 -5.87 27.68 -10.52
CA ALA A 25 -6.56 27.08 -9.37
C ALA A 25 -7.42 25.87 -9.77
N ALA A 26 -8.14 25.95 -10.89
CA ALA A 26 -8.93 24.83 -11.41
C ALA A 26 -8.04 23.64 -11.81
N ALA A 27 -6.95 23.88 -12.55
CA ALA A 27 -6.01 22.84 -12.95
C ALA A 27 -5.35 22.17 -11.72
N MET A 28 -4.98 22.95 -10.71
CA MET A 28 -4.40 22.44 -9.48
C MET A 28 -5.40 21.54 -8.73
N ARG A 29 -6.67 21.94 -8.60
CA ARG A 29 -7.72 21.11 -7.99
C ARG A 29 -7.96 19.81 -8.74
N SER A 30 -8.03 19.87 -10.07
CA SER A 30 -8.32 18.70 -10.90
C SER A 30 -7.13 17.75 -11.04
N THR A 31 -5.92 18.17 -10.66
CA THR A 31 -4.75 17.29 -10.70
C THR A 31 -4.89 16.21 -9.63
N PRO A 32 -4.91 14.92 -10.02
CA PRO A 32 -4.90 13.80 -9.07
C PRO A 32 -3.66 13.84 -8.19
N THR A 33 -3.81 13.49 -6.91
CA THR A 33 -2.65 13.19 -6.09
C THR A 33 -2.23 11.76 -6.39
N TRP A 34 -0.95 11.54 -6.63
CA TRP A 34 -0.42 10.21 -6.91
C TRP A 34 -0.78 9.25 -5.75
N MET A 35 -1.39 8.11 -6.07
CA MET A 35 -1.86 7.09 -5.11
C MET A 35 -2.95 7.59 -4.13
N GLU A 36 -3.78 8.56 -4.53
CA GLU A 36 -4.84 9.11 -3.66
C GLU A 36 -5.93 8.10 -3.27
N ASP A 37 -6.13 7.08 -4.08
CA ASP A 37 -7.12 6.01 -3.95
C ASP A 37 -6.45 4.67 -3.60
N THR A 38 -5.39 4.71 -2.81
CA THR A 38 -4.56 3.54 -2.49
C THR A 38 -4.27 3.42 -1.00
N MET A 39 -4.40 2.20 -0.48
CA MET A 39 -3.82 1.81 0.81
C MET A 39 -2.57 0.98 0.61
N LYS A 40 -1.60 1.19 1.50
CA LYS A 40 -0.41 0.36 1.62
C LYS A 40 -0.50 -0.42 2.93
N ALA A 41 -0.35 -1.74 2.85
CA ALA A 41 -0.26 -2.60 4.02
C ALA A 41 1.07 -3.36 4.03
N LEU A 42 1.48 -3.82 5.22
CA LEU A 42 2.66 -4.66 5.40
C LEU A 42 2.30 -5.81 6.35
N VAL A 43 2.65 -7.03 5.97
CA VAL A 43 2.53 -8.19 6.88
C VAL A 43 3.91 -8.68 7.23
N THR A 44 4.19 -8.79 8.53
CA THR A 44 5.50 -9.21 9.05
C THR A 44 5.47 -10.65 9.58
N TYR A 45 6.62 -11.31 9.48
CA TYR A 45 6.81 -12.72 9.82
C TYR A 45 8.13 -12.94 10.56
N ASP A 46 8.27 -14.09 11.22
CA ASP A 46 9.56 -14.52 11.81
C ASP A 46 10.66 -14.71 10.78
N SER A 47 10.29 -15.23 9.61
CA SER A 47 11.21 -15.54 8.52
C SER A 47 10.53 -15.34 7.17
N PRO A 48 11.28 -15.09 6.08
CA PRO A 48 10.70 -14.91 4.76
C PRO A 48 10.37 -16.29 4.16
N PHE A 49 9.34 -16.94 4.70
CA PHE A 49 8.99 -18.33 4.36
C PHE A 49 8.74 -18.52 2.85
N TRP A 50 8.24 -17.50 2.16
CA TRP A 50 8.06 -17.53 0.70
C TRP A 50 9.38 -17.73 -0.05
N ARG A 51 10.49 -17.14 0.43
CA ARG A 51 11.82 -17.36 -0.16
C ARG A 51 12.28 -18.81 0.00
N GLN A 52 11.96 -19.45 1.14
CA GLN A 52 12.29 -20.86 1.39
C GLN A 52 11.50 -21.80 0.46
N GLN A 53 10.34 -21.34 -0.03
CA GLN A 53 9.54 -22.03 -1.05
C GLN A 53 10.02 -21.74 -2.49
N GLY A 54 11.11 -20.98 -2.66
CA GLY A 54 11.61 -20.58 -3.98
C GLY A 54 10.81 -19.45 -4.64
N LEU A 55 9.97 -18.74 -3.89
CA LEU A 55 9.16 -17.63 -4.40
C LEU A 55 9.86 -16.30 -4.16
N SER A 56 9.71 -15.37 -5.10
CA SER A 56 10.26 -14.01 -4.98
C SER A 56 9.47 -13.10 -4.04
N GLY A 57 8.30 -13.54 -3.54
CA GLY A 57 7.36 -12.70 -2.81
C GLY A 57 6.55 -11.74 -3.69
N ALA A 58 6.91 -11.55 -4.97
CA ALA A 58 6.18 -10.68 -5.89
C ALA A 58 5.00 -11.41 -6.56
N GLY A 59 3.85 -10.75 -6.64
CA GLY A 59 2.68 -11.31 -7.32
C GLY A 59 1.53 -10.35 -7.53
N TYR A 60 0.67 -10.68 -8.49
CA TYR A 60 -0.61 -10.03 -8.75
C TYR A 60 -1.72 -11.00 -8.35
N PRO A 61 -2.40 -10.75 -7.21
CA PRO A 61 -3.45 -11.61 -6.70
C PRO A 61 -4.60 -11.76 -7.70
N ARG A 62 -5.23 -12.93 -7.72
CA ARG A 62 -6.48 -13.19 -8.46
C ARG A 62 -7.56 -13.62 -7.49
N GLY A 63 -8.83 -13.59 -7.90
CA GLY A 63 -9.93 -14.18 -7.11
C GLY A 63 -10.69 -13.24 -6.18
N GLY A 64 -10.69 -11.92 -6.44
CA GLY A 64 -11.67 -11.00 -5.84
C GLY A 64 -11.38 -10.46 -4.44
N GLY A 65 -10.20 -10.75 -3.86
CA GLY A 65 -9.76 -10.10 -2.61
C GLY A 65 -9.20 -8.69 -2.83
N PRO A 66 -8.89 -7.95 -1.74
CA PRO A 66 -8.55 -6.52 -1.79
C PRO A 66 -7.17 -6.19 -2.41
N LEU A 67 -6.25 -7.15 -2.41
CA LEU A 67 -4.87 -6.94 -2.81
C LEU A 67 -4.75 -6.85 -4.34
N ALA A 68 -4.09 -5.77 -4.81
CA ALA A 68 -3.80 -5.56 -6.23
C ALA A 68 -2.36 -5.98 -6.59
N GLN A 69 -1.43 -5.83 -5.66
CA GLN A 69 -0.03 -6.20 -5.84
C GLN A 69 0.58 -6.57 -4.49
N VAL A 70 1.47 -7.56 -4.50
CA VAL A 70 2.29 -7.97 -3.36
C VAL A 70 3.75 -8.03 -3.79
N TRP A 71 4.67 -7.66 -2.89
CA TRP A 71 6.12 -7.75 -3.11
C TRP A 71 6.86 -8.13 -1.83
N ASP A 72 8.06 -8.68 -2.00
CA ASP A 72 9.01 -8.87 -0.90
C ASP A 72 9.49 -7.51 -0.39
N ASN A 73 9.25 -7.25 0.88
CA ASN A 73 9.65 -6.03 1.56
C ASN A 73 10.55 -6.37 2.77
N CYS A 74 11.36 -7.42 2.65
CA CYS A 74 12.35 -7.75 3.66
C CYS A 74 13.42 -6.66 3.73
N VAL A 75 13.93 -6.45 4.94
CA VAL A 75 15.11 -5.61 5.17
C VAL A 75 16.28 -6.54 5.46
N GLU A 76 17.37 -6.33 4.73
CA GLU A 76 18.64 -7.01 4.91
C GLU A 76 19.66 -6.05 5.52
N ASP A 77 20.53 -6.57 6.38
CA ASP A 77 21.70 -5.83 6.84
C ASP A 77 22.82 -5.81 5.77
N GLU A 78 23.94 -5.15 6.07
CA GLU A 78 25.09 -5.06 5.16
C GLU A 78 25.71 -6.41 4.79
N SER A 79 25.44 -7.46 5.58
CA SER A 79 25.91 -8.83 5.31
C SER A 79 24.96 -9.63 4.42
N GLY A 80 23.81 -9.07 4.05
CA GLY A 80 22.74 -9.75 3.32
C GLY A 80 21.87 -10.63 4.21
N LYS A 81 21.97 -10.51 5.54
CA LYS A 81 21.12 -11.26 6.46
C LYS A 81 19.79 -10.52 6.63
N VAL A 82 18.68 -11.26 6.49
CA VAL A 82 17.34 -10.71 6.72
C VAL A 82 17.15 -10.37 8.20
N VAL A 83 16.91 -9.10 8.49
CA VAL A 83 16.61 -8.56 9.83
C VAL A 83 15.14 -8.22 10.02
N THR A 84 14.39 -8.09 8.93
CA THR A 84 12.93 -7.96 8.95
C THR A 84 12.35 -8.74 7.79
N SER A 85 11.40 -9.63 8.08
CA SER A 85 10.70 -10.40 7.05
C SER A 85 9.31 -9.81 6.86
N ALA A 86 9.05 -9.20 5.70
CA ALA A 86 7.76 -8.59 5.43
C ALA A 86 7.34 -8.78 3.97
N LEU A 87 6.04 -8.95 3.76
CA LEU A 87 5.41 -8.72 2.47
C LEU A 87 4.81 -7.31 2.49
N GLY A 88 5.04 -6.55 1.43
CA GLY A 88 4.37 -5.28 1.17
C GLY A 88 3.26 -5.46 0.15
N MET A 89 2.18 -4.69 0.28
CA MET A 89 1.06 -4.78 -0.66
C MET A 89 0.36 -3.45 -0.88
N PHE A 90 -0.31 -3.36 -2.02
CA PHE A 90 -1.23 -2.27 -2.34
C PHE A 90 -2.66 -2.78 -2.49
N ILE A 91 -3.60 -2.00 -1.95
CA ILE A 91 -5.04 -2.11 -2.16
C ILE A 91 -5.43 -0.86 -2.94
N LEU A 92 -6.06 -1.01 -4.11
CA LEU A 92 -6.26 0.08 -5.08
C LEU A 92 -7.74 0.32 -5.38
N GLY A 93 -8.08 1.56 -5.74
CA GLY A 93 -9.37 1.94 -6.31
C GLY A 93 -10.55 1.53 -5.43
N SER A 94 -11.56 0.88 -6.03
CA SER A 94 -12.77 0.47 -5.31
C SER A 94 -12.51 -0.51 -4.16
N ALA A 95 -11.44 -1.30 -4.22
CA ALA A 95 -11.04 -2.15 -3.08
C ALA A 95 -10.53 -1.32 -1.90
N CYS A 96 -9.84 -0.21 -2.18
CA CYS A 96 -9.38 0.74 -1.16
C CYS A 96 -10.56 1.47 -0.52
N GLU A 97 -11.52 1.94 -1.33
CA GLU A 97 -12.74 2.59 -0.83
C GLU A 97 -13.57 1.65 0.05
N ARG A 98 -13.68 0.38 -0.35
CA ARG A 98 -14.36 -0.66 0.44
C ARG A 98 -13.62 -0.96 1.74
N ALA A 99 -12.30 -1.12 1.68
CA ALA A 99 -11.49 -1.35 2.88
C ALA A 99 -11.60 -0.18 3.86
N ALA A 100 -11.69 1.07 3.37
CA ALA A 100 -11.84 2.26 4.20
C ALA A 100 -13.18 2.35 4.96
N SER A 101 -14.20 1.59 4.54
CA SER A 101 -15.51 1.53 5.20
C SER A 101 -15.68 0.31 6.11
N MET A 102 -14.65 -0.53 6.21
CA MET A 102 -14.62 -1.74 7.04
C MET A 102 -13.88 -1.49 8.34
N ASP A 103 -14.10 -2.35 9.33
CA ASP A 103 -13.29 -2.39 10.55
C ASP A 103 -11.89 -2.96 10.24
N ASP A 104 -10.87 -2.47 10.94
CA ASP A 104 -9.47 -2.91 10.75
C ASP A 104 -9.30 -4.43 10.84
N ALA A 105 -10.07 -5.10 11.71
CA ALA A 105 -10.05 -6.54 11.87
C ALA A 105 -10.52 -7.29 10.61
N ASP A 106 -11.53 -6.76 9.92
CA ASP A 106 -12.06 -7.36 8.69
C ASP A 106 -11.12 -7.14 7.51
N VAL A 107 -10.55 -5.93 7.40
CA VAL A 107 -9.50 -5.65 6.40
C VAL A 107 -8.31 -6.58 6.59
N ARG A 108 -7.84 -6.72 7.85
CA ARG A 108 -6.75 -7.65 8.20
C ARG A 108 -7.08 -9.07 7.80
N LYS A 109 -8.29 -9.54 8.08
CA LYS A 109 -8.72 -10.89 7.72
C LYS A 109 -8.68 -11.10 6.21
N GLU A 110 -9.25 -10.19 5.41
CA GLU A 110 -9.26 -10.33 3.95
C GLU A 110 -7.85 -10.28 3.34
N VAL A 111 -6.98 -9.40 3.85
CA VAL A 111 -5.57 -9.33 3.44
C VAL A 111 -4.88 -10.67 3.68
N LEU A 112 -5.01 -11.23 4.88
CA LEU A 112 -4.36 -12.50 5.24
C LEU A 112 -4.95 -13.70 4.48
N ASP A 113 -6.27 -13.74 4.29
CA ASP A 113 -6.92 -14.80 3.51
C ASP A 113 -6.44 -14.79 2.06
N GLN A 114 -6.27 -13.60 1.46
CA GLN A 114 -5.75 -13.50 0.08
C GLN A 114 -4.26 -13.83 0.00
N LEU A 115 -3.44 -13.41 0.98
CA LEU A 115 -2.04 -13.85 1.05
C LEU A 115 -1.94 -15.38 1.18
N ALA A 116 -2.82 -16.01 1.97
CA ALA A 116 -2.84 -17.46 2.09
C ALA A 116 -3.20 -18.17 0.78
N SER A 117 -4.04 -17.54 -0.06
CA SER A 117 -4.33 -18.07 -1.40
C SER A 117 -3.12 -18.03 -2.35
N MET A 118 -2.16 -17.13 -2.09
CA MET A 118 -0.97 -16.96 -2.92
C MET A 118 0.24 -17.76 -2.43
N TYR A 119 0.50 -17.76 -1.11
CA TYR A 119 1.72 -18.31 -0.51
C TYR A 119 1.45 -19.49 0.45
N GLY A 120 0.19 -19.94 0.53
CA GLY A 120 -0.26 -21.01 1.41
C GLY A 120 -0.63 -20.56 2.84
N PRO A 121 -1.19 -21.47 3.67
CA PRO A 121 -1.75 -21.13 4.98
C PRO A 121 -0.78 -20.42 5.94
N THR A 122 0.52 -20.69 5.83
CA THR A 122 1.58 -20.02 6.60
C THR A 122 1.49 -18.50 6.52
N ALA A 123 1.08 -17.95 5.37
CA ALA A 123 0.96 -16.51 5.17
C ALA A 123 -0.07 -15.85 6.11
N ARG A 124 -1.10 -16.59 6.51
CA ARG A 124 -2.09 -16.14 7.50
C ARG A 124 -1.67 -16.54 8.91
N ASP A 125 -1.30 -17.79 9.10
CA ASP A 125 -1.19 -18.40 10.42
C ASP A 125 0.09 -17.96 11.17
N SER A 126 1.12 -17.51 10.44
CA SER A 126 2.38 -17.02 11.02
C SER A 126 2.54 -15.50 10.96
N ALA A 127 1.48 -14.76 10.63
CA ALA A 127 1.52 -13.31 10.59
C ALA A 127 1.67 -12.73 12.00
N LYS A 128 2.71 -11.92 12.22
CA LYS A 128 2.96 -11.25 13.51
C LYS A 128 2.18 -9.95 13.64
N ALA A 129 2.23 -9.13 12.61
CA ALA A 129 1.53 -7.87 12.51
C ALA A 129 1.09 -7.65 11.07
N VAL A 130 -0.04 -6.95 10.94
CA VAL A 130 -0.63 -6.44 9.71
C VAL A 130 -0.88 -4.96 9.93
#